data_AF-A0A961FA24-F1
#
_entry.id   AF-A0A961FA24-F1
#
_cell.length_a   1.000
_cell.length_b   1.000
_cell.length_c   1.000
_cell.angle_alpha   90.00
_cell.angle_beta   90.00
_cell.angle_gamma   90.00
#
_symmetry.space_group_name_H-M   'P 1'
#
loop_
_entity.id
_entity.type
_entity.pdbx_description
1 polymer ?
#
loop_
_entity_poly.entity_id
_entity_poly.type
_entity_poly.pdbx_seq_one_letter_code
_entity_poly.pdbx_strand_id
1 'polypeptide(L)'
;EFRLDQVLPIAEILRDALRQMPDVLAVEVCGSYRRGKETVHDLDFLCATSEPARVVTAFTQLPQVESVIASGGTKASIHTAEGLQCDLRAVSMKEFPFALNYFTGSKEHNVAIRQRALDRGWSLNEYGFKPAEGKSPTPLPEIDEESQIYRALGLDWIPPELRENGGEFAAAENGELPRLIELENLRGVFHNHTTASDGRATLRQMAEAAQELGFQYLGIADHSKSSFQANGL
;
A
#
# COMPACT_ATOMS: atom_id res chain seq x y z
N GLU A 1 -4.86 -9.19 -13.82
CA GLU A 1 -3.69 -8.64 -13.11
C GLU A 1 -3.19 -7.43 -13.86
N PHE A 2 -2.80 -6.40 -13.12
CA PHE A 2 -2.26 -5.13 -13.61
C PHE A 2 -0.88 -4.94 -13.01
N ARG A 3 0.06 -4.35 -13.75
CA ARG A 3 1.35 -3.97 -13.18
C ARG A 3 1.18 -2.76 -12.26
N LEU A 4 2.04 -2.65 -11.24
CA LEU A 4 1.98 -1.55 -10.28
C LEU A 4 2.06 -0.16 -10.96
N ASP A 5 2.89 0.00 -11.99
CA ASP A 5 3.04 1.26 -12.73
C ASP A 5 1.77 1.67 -13.49
N GLN A 6 0.93 0.70 -13.88
CA GLN A 6 -0.32 0.94 -14.60
C GLN A 6 -1.42 1.44 -13.65
N VAL A 7 -1.42 0.97 -12.41
CA VAL A 7 -2.45 1.32 -11.41
C VAL A 7 -2.07 2.52 -10.55
N LEU A 8 -0.79 2.89 -10.48
CA LEU A 8 -0.30 3.98 -9.64
C LEU A 8 -1.06 5.30 -9.87
N PRO A 9 -1.25 5.79 -11.12
CA PRO A 9 -1.94 7.05 -11.33
C PRO A 9 -3.40 7.02 -10.86
N ILE A 10 -4.12 5.94 -11.12
CA ILE A 10 -5.53 5.82 -10.72
C ILE A 10 -5.68 5.61 -9.22
N ALA A 11 -4.74 4.90 -8.58
CA ALA A 11 -4.69 4.77 -7.13
C ALA A 11 -4.53 6.14 -6.45
N GLU A 12 -3.61 6.98 -6.95
CA GLU A 12 -3.39 8.33 -6.42
C GLU A 12 -4.60 9.24 -6.64
N ILE A 13 -5.18 9.23 -7.85
CA ILE A 13 -6.37 10.03 -8.18
C ILE A 13 -7.53 9.70 -7.23
N LEU A 14 -7.85 8.41 -7.06
CA LEU A 14 -8.97 7.99 -6.21
C LEU A 14 -8.68 8.24 -4.73
N ARG A 15 -7.45 7.98 -4.26
CA ARG A 15 -7.02 8.27 -2.88
C ARG A 15 -7.14 9.75 -2.58
N ASP A 16 -6.67 10.61 -3.48
CA ASP A 16 -6.66 12.06 -3.27
C ASP A 16 -8.07 12.64 -3.35
N ALA A 17 -8.92 12.11 -4.24
CA ALA A 17 -10.34 12.46 -4.28
C ALA A 17 -11.05 12.12 -2.95
N LEU A 18 -10.80 10.94 -2.38
CA LEU A 18 -11.31 10.56 -1.06
C LEU A 18 -10.76 11.47 0.04
N ARG A 19 -9.45 11.76 0.02
CA ARG A 19 -8.78 12.62 1.02
C ARG A 19 -9.34 14.04 1.06
N GLN A 20 -9.81 14.56 -0.08
CA GLN A 20 -10.37 15.90 -0.19
C GLN A 20 -11.82 16.00 0.31
N MET A 21 -12.48 14.87 0.62
CA MET A 21 -13.85 14.88 1.14
C MET A 21 -13.87 15.38 2.60
N PRO A 22 -14.75 16.32 2.97
CA PRO A 22 -14.79 16.89 4.33
C PRO A 22 -15.00 15.89 5.47
N ASP A 23 -15.68 14.78 5.18
CA ASP A 23 -16.05 13.78 6.18
C ASP A 23 -15.00 12.67 6.35
N VAL A 24 -13.90 12.74 5.59
CA VAL A 24 -12.82 11.75 5.61
C VAL A 24 -11.73 12.23 6.55
N LEU A 25 -11.43 11.41 7.56
CA LEU A 25 -10.42 11.68 8.59
C LEU A 25 -9.06 11.10 8.22
N ALA A 26 -9.04 9.96 7.54
CA ALA A 26 -7.85 9.30 7.04
C ALA A 26 -8.23 8.43 5.83
N VAL A 27 -7.29 8.28 4.89
CA VAL A 27 -7.46 7.38 3.75
C VAL A 27 -6.14 6.70 3.44
N GLU A 28 -6.20 5.41 3.14
CA GLU A 28 -5.07 4.66 2.60
C GLU A 28 -5.48 3.70 1.48
N VAL A 29 -4.53 3.43 0.59
CA VAL A 29 -4.61 2.31 -0.36
C VAL A 29 -3.91 1.12 0.28
N CYS A 30 -4.62 0.00 0.40
CA CYS A 30 -4.24 -1.20 1.13
C CYS A 30 -3.87 -2.34 0.16
N GLY A 31 -4.11 -3.59 0.57
CA GLY A 31 -3.97 -4.75 -0.28
C GLY A 31 -2.54 -5.01 -0.73
N SER A 32 -2.44 -5.73 -1.85
CA SER A 32 -1.16 -6.02 -2.52
C SER A 32 -0.43 -4.76 -3.00
N TYR A 33 -1.18 -3.69 -3.29
CA TYR A 33 -0.65 -2.37 -3.64
C TYR A 33 0.21 -1.80 -2.50
N ARG A 34 -0.30 -1.77 -1.26
CA ARG A 34 0.45 -1.24 -0.11
C ARG A 34 1.70 -2.07 0.23
N ARG A 35 1.70 -3.36 -0.12
CA ARG A 35 2.86 -4.25 0.07
C ARG A 35 3.87 -4.16 -1.08
N GLY A 36 3.62 -3.32 -2.07
CA GLY A 36 4.54 -3.10 -3.20
C GLY A 36 4.68 -4.29 -4.14
N LYS A 37 3.63 -5.14 -4.28
CA LYS A 37 3.66 -6.23 -5.26
C LYS A 37 3.78 -5.67 -6.68
N GLU A 38 4.57 -6.37 -7.49
CA GLU A 38 4.84 -6.00 -8.89
C GLU A 38 3.57 -6.03 -9.75
N THR A 39 2.65 -6.93 -9.43
CA THR A 39 1.30 -7.00 -10.00
C THR A 39 0.24 -6.99 -8.91
N VAL A 40 -0.88 -6.34 -9.22
CA VAL A 40 -2.07 -6.29 -8.37
C VAL A 40 -3.29 -6.77 -9.15
N HIS A 41 -4.30 -7.27 -8.44
CA HIS A 41 -5.55 -7.70 -9.05
C HIS A 41 -6.58 -6.58 -9.05
N ASP A 42 -6.62 -5.85 -7.95
CA ASP A 42 -7.56 -4.81 -7.56
C ASP A 42 -6.82 -3.75 -6.72
N LEU A 43 -7.55 -2.68 -6.39
CA LEU A 43 -7.13 -1.67 -5.40
C LEU A 43 -8.11 -1.63 -4.24
N ASP A 44 -7.59 -1.81 -3.02
CA ASP A 44 -8.35 -1.71 -1.78
C ASP A 44 -8.18 -0.31 -1.16
N PHE A 45 -9.23 0.49 -1.09
CA PHE A 45 -9.25 1.78 -0.40
C PHE A 45 -9.86 1.62 0.99
N LEU A 46 -9.15 2.10 2.01
CA LEU A 46 -9.64 2.17 3.37
C LEU A 46 -9.79 3.63 3.78
N CYS A 47 -10.96 3.96 4.34
CA CYS A 47 -11.30 5.31 4.74
C CYS A 47 -11.80 5.35 6.18
N ALA A 48 -11.20 6.20 7.02
CA ALA A 48 -11.77 6.56 8.31
C ALA A 48 -12.77 7.71 8.15
N THR A 49 -13.99 7.55 8.65
CA THR A 49 -15.04 8.58 8.57
C THR A 49 -16.13 8.36 9.61
N SER A 50 -16.84 9.42 10.00
CA SER A 50 -18.09 9.33 10.76
C SER A 50 -19.33 9.23 9.87
N GLU A 51 -19.18 9.45 8.55
CA GLU A 51 -20.28 9.52 7.57
C GLU A 51 -20.08 8.48 6.43
N PRO A 52 -20.00 7.18 6.75
CA PRO A 52 -19.59 6.15 5.79
C PRO A 52 -20.48 6.08 4.54
N ALA A 53 -21.79 6.24 4.70
CA ALA A 53 -22.74 6.19 3.57
C ALA A 53 -22.53 7.34 2.58
N ARG A 54 -22.15 8.53 3.07
CA ARG A 54 -21.86 9.70 2.23
C ARG A 54 -20.57 9.51 1.46
N VAL A 55 -19.52 9.02 2.12
CA VAL A 55 -18.24 8.70 1.47
C VAL A 55 -18.41 7.62 0.40
N VAL A 56 -19.16 6.55 0.70
CA VAL A 56 -19.44 5.48 -0.28
C VAL A 56 -20.19 6.04 -1.49
N THR A 57 -21.21 6.85 -1.26
CA THR A 57 -21.98 7.47 -2.36
C THR A 57 -21.09 8.34 -3.23
N ALA A 58 -20.28 9.21 -2.62
CA ALA A 58 -19.35 10.08 -3.34
C ALA A 58 -18.30 9.29 -4.15
N PHE A 59 -17.73 8.23 -3.56
CA PHE A 59 -16.79 7.33 -4.24
C PHE A 59 -17.39 6.70 -5.49
N THR A 60 -18.63 6.19 -5.41
CA THR A 60 -19.32 5.58 -6.57
C THR A 60 -19.72 6.57 -7.67
N GLN A 61 -19.60 7.87 -7.40
CA GLN A 61 -19.93 8.95 -8.34
C GLN A 61 -18.68 9.65 -8.89
N LEU A 62 -17.48 9.19 -8.56
CA LEU A 62 -16.24 9.76 -9.07
C LEU A 62 -16.17 9.64 -10.60
N PRO A 63 -15.60 10.63 -11.32
CA PRO A 63 -15.50 10.60 -12.78
C PRO A 63 -14.78 9.38 -13.37
N GLN A 64 -13.94 8.74 -12.58
CA GLN A 64 -13.17 7.55 -12.97
C GLN A 64 -13.99 6.25 -12.88
N VAL A 65 -15.20 6.29 -12.32
CA VAL A 65 -16.08 5.13 -12.19
C VAL A 65 -16.79 4.88 -13.52
N GLU A 66 -16.53 3.74 -14.13
CA GLU A 66 -17.24 3.25 -15.32
C GLU A 66 -18.51 2.51 -14.92
N SER A 67 -18.43 1.65 -13.91
CA SER A 67 -19.59 0.91 -13.41
C SER A 67 -19.48 0.58 -11.93
N VAL A 68 -20.62 0.48 -11.26
CA VAL A 68 -20.72 0.07 -9.85
C VAL A 68 -21.06 -1.42 -9.79
N ILE A 69 -20.18 -2.20 -9.16
CA ILE A 69 -20.36 -3.65 -8.96
C ILE A 69 -21.25 -3.90 -7.74
N ALA A 70 -20.94 -3.21 -6.63
CA ALA A 70 -21.67 -3.31 -5.38
C ALA A 70 -21.59 -1.98 -4.62
N SER A 71 -22.64 -1.63 -3.89
CA SER A 71 -22.66 -0.46 -3.01
C SER A 71 -23.53 -0.75 -1.79
N GLY A 72 -23.07 -0.33 -0.62
CA GLY A 72 -23.74 -0.50 0.66
C GLY A 72 -23.36 0.61 1.64
N GLY A 73 -23.82 0.51 2.89
CA GLY A 73 -23.64 1.60 3.87
C GLY A 73 -22.19 1.90 4.26
N THR A 74 -21.28 0.93 4.15
CA THR A 74 -19.88 1.04 4.59
C THR A 74 -18.87 0.49 3.59
N LYS A 75 -19.34 0.03 2.43
CA LYS A 75 -18.48 -0.56 1.40
C LYS A 75 -19.04 -0.35 0.00
N ALA A 76 -18.16 -0.25 -0.97
CA ALA A 76 -18.51 -0.29 -2.39
C ALA A 76 -17.40 -0.96 -3.20
N SER A 77 -17.76 -1.39 -4.40
CA SER A 77 -16.86 -1.97 -5.38
C SER A 77 -17.24 -1.38 -6.74
N ILE A 78 -16.26 -0.85 -7.46
CA ILE A 78 -16.42 -0.21 -8.78
C ILE A 78 -15.44 -0.78 -9.78
N HIS A 79 -15.73 -0.63 -11.07
CA HIS A 79 -14.75 -0.76 -12.14
C HIS A 79 -14.40 0.61 -12.72
N THR A 80 -13.13 0.81 -13.03
CA THR A 80 -12.66 1.93 -13.87
C THR A 80 -12.82 1.61 -15.36
N ALA A 81 -12.61 2.60 -16.22
CA ALA A 81 -12.69 2.43 -17.68
C ALA A 81 -11.70 1.39 -18.23
N GLU A 82 -10.55 1.24 -17.56
CA GLU A 82 -9.51 0.25 -17.88
C GLU A 82 -9.84 -1.16 -17.36
N GLY A 83 -11.00 -1.35 -16.72
CA GLY A 83 -11.44 -2.62 -16.17
C GLY A 83 -10.80 -2.99 -14.83
N LEU A 84 -10.13 -2.03 -14.16
CA LEU A 84 -9.57 -2.24 -12.82
C LEU A 84 -10.68 -2.21 -11.78
N GLN A 85 -10.72 -3.22 -10.91
CA GLN A 85 -11.60 -3.21 -9.75
C GLN A 85 -11.01 -2.39 -8.61
N CYS A 86 -11.81 -1.49 -8.05
CA CYS A 86 -11.47 -0.70 -6.88
C CYS A 86 -12.53 -0.91 -5.80
N ASP A 87 -12.10 -1.39 -4.64
CA ASP A 87 -12.95 -1.64 -3.49
C ASP A 87 -12.76 -0.54 -2.44
N LEU A 88 -13.84 -0.06 -1.83
CA LEU A 88 -13.81 0.89 -0.74
C LEU A 88 -14.36 0.25 0.54
N ARG A 89 -13.67 0.50 1.65
CA ARG A 89 -14.13 0.21 3.01
C ARG A 89 -14.10 1.48 3.84
N ALA A 90 -15.25 1.84 4.41
CA ALA A 90 -15.39 2.94 5.34
C ALA A 90 -15.54 2.41 6.77
N VAL A 91 -14.69 2.87 7.68
CA VAL A 91 -14.63 2.47 9.09
C VAL A 91 -14.55 3.70 9.99
N SER A 92 -14.75 3.53 11.29
CA SER A 92 -14.49 4.61 12.26
C SER A 92 -12.98 4.82 12.46
N MET A 93 -12.59 5.99 12.96
CA MET A 93 -11.18 6.28 13.27
C MET A 93 -10.59 5.28 14.28
N LYS A 94 -11.40 4.79 15.22
CA LYS A 94 -10.98 3.79 16.22
C LYS A 94 -10.68 2.42 15.60
N GLU A 95 -11.38 2.06 14.53
CA GLU A 95 -11.21 0.79 13.82
C GLU A 95 -10.10 0.87 12.76
N PHE A 96 -9.76 2.07 12.30
CA PHE A 96 -8.80 2.31 11.22
C PHE A 96 -7.46 1.57 11.36
N PRO A 97 -6.74 1.57 12.51
CA PRO A 97 -5.48 0.84 12.61
C PRO A 97 -5.63 -0.68 12.42
N PHE A 98 -6.75 -1.26 12.88
CA PHE A 98 -7.05 -2.68 12.73
C PHE A 98 -7.46 -3.04 11.32
N ALA A 99 -8.32 -2.21 10.72
CA ALA A 99 -8.71 -2.36 9.34
C ALA A 99 -7.51 -2.20 8.40
N LEU A 100 -6.61 -1.26 8.69
CA LEU A 100 -5.37 -1.07 7.92
C LEU A 100 -4.51 -2.33 7.95
N ASN A 101 -4.30 -2.92 9.14
CA ASN A 101 -3.59 -4.19 9.27
C ASN A 101 -4.27 -5.30 8.45
N TYR A 102 -5.58 -5.46 8.64
CA TYR A 102 -6.37 -6.51 8.00
C TYR A 102 -6.39 -6.40 6.47
N PHE A 103 -6.70 -5.22 5.93
CA PHE A 103 -6.82 -5.02 4.49
C PHE A 103 -5.46 -4.88 3.80
N THR A 104 -4.38 -4.57 4.52
CA THR A 104 -3.02 -4.66 3.96
C THR A 104 -2.62 -6.12 3.72
N GLY A 105 -2.95 -7.01 4.65
CA GLY A 105 -2.55 -8.41 4.56
C GLY A 105 -1.02 -8.60 4.60
N SER A 106 -0.46 -9.62 3.95
CA SER A 106 -1.12 -10.67 3.16
C SER A 106 -2.10 -11.54 3.96
N LYS A 107 -2.83 -12.44 3.28
CA LYS A 107 -3.70 -13.42 3.95
C LYS A 107 -2.90 -14.27 4.94
N GLU A 108 -1.72 -14.72 4.54
CA GLU A 108 -0.83 -15.57 5.32
C GLU A 108 -0.31 -14.80 6.54
N HIS A 109 0.09 -13.53 6.36
CA HIS A 109 0.46 -12.64 7.45
C HIS A 109 -0.71 -12.42 8.44
N ASN A 110 -1.92 -12.19 7.92
CA ASN A 110 -3.13 -12.04 8.73
C ASN A 110 -3.44 -13.29 9.56
N VAL A 111 -3.27 -14.49 9.00
CA VAL A 111 -3.44 -15.74 9.74
C VAL A 111 -2.43 -15.83 10.87
N ALA A 112 -1.15 -15.53 10.59
CA ALA A 112 -0.07 -15.62 11.56
C ALA A 112 -0.19 -14.59 12.71
N ILE A 113 -0.58 -13.34 12.44
CA ILE A 113 -0.77 -12.32 13.49
C ILE A 113 -2.01 -12.62 14.35
N ARG A 114 -3.07 -13.15 13.76
CA ARG A 114 -4.28 -13.57 14.49
C ARG A 114 -4.00 -14.76 15.41
N GLN A 115 -3.19 -15.72 14.96
CA GLN A 115 -2.76 -16.83 15.83
C GLN A 115 -1.99 -16.31 17.05
N ARG A 116 -1.07 -15.36 16.86
CA ARG A 116 -0.33 -14.73 17.97
C ARG A 116 -1.24 -13.99 18.95
N ALA A 117 -2.27 -13.30 18.44
CA ALA A 117 -3.29 -12.70 19.29
C ALA A 117 -4.03 -13.76 20.11
N LEU A 118 -4.43 -14.88 19.46
CA LEU A 118 -5.11 -15.99 20.13
C LEU A 118 -4.24 -16.58 21.24
N ASP A 119 -2.95 -16.75 21.02
CA ASP A 119 -2.01 -17.26 22.01
C ASP A 119 -1.97 -16.37 23.27
N ARG A 120 -2.13 -15.05 23.11
CA ARG A 120 -2.27 -14.06 24.19
C ARG A 120 -3.67 -13.93 24.80
N GLY A 121 -4.63 -14.69 24.31
CA GLY A 121 -6.01 -14.67 24.80
C GLY A 121 -6.89 -13.60 24.18
N TRP A 122 -6.52 -13.09 23.00
CA TRP A 122 -7.31 -12.13 22.24
C TRP A 122 -7.69 -12.72 20.88
N SER A 123 -8.88 -12.41 20.39
CA SER A 123 -9.17 -12.50 18.95
C SER A 123 -8.86 -11.14 18.32
N LEU A 124 -8.29 -11.16 17.12
CA LEU A 124 -7.98 -9.97 16.32
C LEU A 124 -8.79 -10.02 15.03
N ASN A 125 -9.46 -8.92 14.68
CA ASN A 125 -10.15 -8.74 13.41
C ASN A 125 -10.03 -7.29 12.91
N GLU A 126 -10.69 -6.96 11.81
CA GLU A 126 -10.67 -5.64 11.19
C GLU A 126 -11.25 -4.51 12.05
N TYR A 127 -11.93 -4.84 13.15
CA TYR A 127 -12.57 -3.87 14.04
C TYR A 127 -11.85 -3.70 15.38
N GLY A 128 -10.96 -4.63 15.75
CA GLY A 128 -10.25 -4.54 17.03
C GLY A 128 -9.81 -5.87 17.64
N PHE A 129 -9.22 -5.77 18.83
CA PHE A 129 -9.05 -6.89 19.74
C PHE A 129 -10.32 -7.16 20.54
N LYS A 130 -10.62 -8.44 20.79
CA LYS A 130 -11.65 -8.90 21.74
C LYS A 130 -11.10 -10.04 22.59
N PRO A 131 -11.61 -10.28 23.82
CA PRO A 131 -11.23 -11.48 24.57
C PRO A 131 -11.52 -12.73 23.74
N ALA A 132 -10.58 -13.67 23.69
CA ALA A 132 -10.79 -14.95 23.03
C ALA A 132 -11.78 -15.80 23.84
N GLU A 133 -12.68 -16.51 23.15
CA GLU A 133 -13.64 -17.40 23.80
C GLU A 133 -12.92 -18.47 24.64
N GLY A 134 -13.42 -18.70 25.85
CA GLY A 134 -12.87 -19.71 26.77
C GLY A 134 -11.55 -19.33 27.44
N LYS A 135 -11.05 -18.09 27.26
CA LYS A 135 -9.87 -17.58 27.98
C LYS A 135 -10.27 -16.50 28.99
N SER A 136 -9.51 -16.41 30.10
CA SER A 136 -9.73 -15.39 31.13
C SER A 136 -9.56 -13.99 30.55
N PRO A 137 -10.36 -13.00 30.99
CA PRO A 137 -10.29 -11.64 30.45
C PRO A 137 -8.93 -11.01 30.76
N THR A 138 -8.05 -10.97 29.76
CA THR A 138 -6.86 -10.13 29.76
C THR A 138 -7.25 -8.71 29.35
N PRO A 139 -6.70 -7.67 29.99
CA PRO A 139 -6.94 -6.29 29.56
C PRO A 139 -6.62 -6.14 28.07
N LEU A 140 -7.55 -5.53 27.33
CA LEU A 140 -7.33 -5.24 25.91
C LEU A 140 -6.41 -4.04 25.80
N PRO A 141 -5.42 -4.08 24.88
CA PRO A 141 -4.57 -2.92 24.62
C PRO A 141 -5.40 -1.80 23.97
N GLU A 142 -5.07 -0.56 24.29
CA GLU A 142 -5.56 0.61 23.55
C GLU A 142 -4.70 0.79 22.29
N ILE A 143 -5.36 0.96 21.15
CA ILE A 143 -4.74 1.01 19.82
C ILE A 143 -5.33 2.20 19.06
N ASP A 144 -4.47 3.15 18.74
CA ASP A 144 -4.72 4.31 17.89
C ASP A 144 -3.95 4.21 16.56
N GLU A 145 -2.87 3.43 16.51
CA GLU A 145 -2.01 3.24 15.35
C GLU A 145 -1.74 1.75 15.03
N GLU A 146 -1.57 1.43 13.75
CA GLU A 146 -1.29 0.06 13.27
C GLU A 146 -0.05 -0.55 13.96
N SER A 147 0.98 0.25 14.21
CA SER A 147 2.22 -0.20 14.87
C SER A 147 2.02 -0.62 16.33
N GLN A 148 0.97 -0.14 16.99
CA GLN A 148 0.65 -0.56 18.36
C GLN A 148 0.06 -1.97 18.40
N ILE A 149 -0.55 -2.47 17.31
CA ILE A 149 -1.04 -3.85 17.21
C ILE A 149 0.14 -4.83 17.36
N TYR A 150 1.22 -4.58 16.62
CA TYR A 150 2.46 -5.37 16.71
C TYR A 150 3.06 -5.29 18.12
N ARG A 151 3.19 -4.08 18.67
CA ARG A 151 3.74 -3.87 20.02
C ARG A 151 2.93 -4.58 21.10
N ALA A 152 1.59 -4.57 21.02
CA ALA A 152 0.72 -5.31 21.93
C ALA A 152 0.94 -6.82 21.88
N LEU A 153 1.36 -7.33 20.71
CA LEU A 153 1.72 -8.73 20.50
C LEU A 153 3.20 -9.03 20.80
N GLY A 154 3.97 -8.05 21.26
CA GLY A 154 5.40 -8.19 21.57
C GLY A 154 6.28 -8.29 20.32
N LEU A 155 5.86 -7.65 19.23
CA LEU A 155 6.56 -7.61 17.96
C LEU A 155 7.02 -6.18 17.67
N ASP A 156 8.18 -6.04 17.04
CA ASP A 156 8.50 -4.82 16.31
C ASP A 156 7.47 -4.59 15.18
N TRP A 157 7.27 -3.34 14.79
CA TRP A 157 6.38 -3.02 13.67
C TRP A 157 6.93 -3.63 12.38
N ILE A 158 6.08 -4.38 11.69
CA ILE A 158 6.42 -5.03 10.43
C ILE A 158 5.96 -4.15 9.26
N PRO A 159 6.88 -3.60 8.44
CA PRO A 159 6.55 -2.86 7.24
C PRO A 159 5.66 -3.66 6.28
N PRO A 160 4.68 -3.04 5.62
CA PRO A 160 3.80 -3.70 4.64
C PRO A 160 4.53 -4.58 3.61
N GLU A 161 5.68 -4.13 3.13
CA GLU A 161 6.52 -4.79 2.12
C GLU A 161 7.05 -6.16 2.58
N LEU A 162 7.12 -6.39 3.90
CA LEU A 162 7.60 -7.64 4.49
C LEU A 162 6.47 -8.63 4.84
N ARG A 163 5.20 -8.24 4.68
CA ARG A 163 4.03 -9.00 5.18
C ARG A 163 3.61 -10.15 4.25
N GLU A 164 4.53 -11.05 3.94
CA GLU A 164 4.32 -12.21 3.06
C GLU A 164 4.52 -13.55 3.79
N ASN A 165 4.58 -13.55 5.13
CA ASN A 165 4.82 -14.74 5.95
C ASN A 165 6.12 -15.50 5.56
N GLY A 166 7.16 -14.73 5.24
CA GLY A 166 8.47 -15.19 4.78
C GLY A 166 9.55 -15.24 5.87
N GLY A 167 9.19 -14.99 7.13
CA GLY A 167 10.11 -14.95 8.28
C GLY A 167 10.07 -13.63 9.05
N GLU A 168 9.24 -12.68 8.63
CA GLU A 168 9.12 -11.35 9.21
C GLU A 168 8.72 -11.37 10.68
N PHE A 169 7.92 -12.35 11.12
CA PHE A 169 7.55 -12.45 12.52
C PHE A 169 8.71 -12.90 13.41
N ALA A 170 9.50 -13.89 12.99
CA ALA A 170 10.68 -14.32 13.75
C ALA A 170 11.70 -13.17 13.85
N ALA A 171 11.90 -12.45 12.75
CA ALA A 171 12.74 -11.26 12.74
C ALA A 171 12.19 -10.16 13.67
N ALA A 172 10.88 -9.90 13.67
CA ALA A 172 10.24 -8.91 14.54
C ALA A 172 10.25 -9.27 16.04
N GLU A 173 10.25 -10.56 16.37
CA GLU A 173 10.37 -11.06 17.74
C GLU A 173 11.80 -10.88 18.28
N ASN A 174 12.81 -11.00 17.40
CA ASN A 174 14.22 -10.94 17.77
C ASN A 174 14.87 -9.56 17.57
N GLY A 175 14.15 -8.57 17.04
CA GLY A 175 14.71 -7.26 16.69
C GLY A 175 15.67 -7.31 15.49
N GLU A 176 15.44 -8.24 14.57
CA GLU A 176 16.29 -8.54 13.40
C GLU A 176 15.62 -8.13 12.08
N LEU A 177 14.54 -7.33 12.12
CA LEU A 177 13.92 -6.82 10.90
C LEU A 177 14.95 -6.02 10.07
N PRO A 178 15.02 -6.24 8.75
CA PRO A 178 15.94 -5.50 7.91
C PRO A 178 15.52 -4.03 7.86
N ARG A 179 16.52 -3.14 7.85
CA ARG A 179 16.28 -1.74 7.47
C ARG A 179 15.98 -1.68 5.98
N LEU A 180 14.77 -1.23 5.63
CA LEU A 180 14.38 -1.05 4.24
C LEU A 180 15.04 0.19 3.64
N ILE A 181 15.23 0.17 2.32
CA ILE A 181 15.72 1.31 1.56
C ILE A 181 14.56 2.30 1.39
N GLU A 182 14.84 3.58 1.65
CA GLU A 182 13.90 4.68 1.44
C GLU A 182 14.32 5.53 0.23
N LEU A 183 13.40 6.33 -0.31
CA LEU A 183 13.66 7.18 -1.48
C LEU A 183 14.84 8.12 -1.24
N GLU A 184 14.99 8.66 -0.02
CA GLU A 184 16.11 9.51 0.38
C GLU A 184 17.48 8.80 0.40
N ASN A 185 17.50 7.46 0.41
CA ASN A 185 18.74 6.70 0.32
C ASN A 185 19.24 6.59 -1.13
N LEU A 186 18.39 6.91 -2.13
CA LEU A 186 18.78 6.93 -3.53
C LEU A 186 19.63 8.18 -3.82
N ARG A 187 20.93 7.97 -3.99
CA ARG A 187 21.87 9.04 -4.37
C ARG A 187 21.97 9.27 -5.87
N GLY A 188 21.35 8.43 -6.68
CA GLY A 188 21.42 8.50 -8.13
C GLY A 188 21.04 7.20 -8.80
N VAL A 189 21.09 7.20 -10.12
CA VAL A 189 20.65 6.10 -10.98
C VAL A 189 21.78 5.69 -11.93
N PHE A 190 21.85 4.41 -12.31
CA PHE A 190 22.95 3.87 -13.11
C PHE A 190 22.61 3.56 -14.57
N HIS A 191 21.34 3.28 -14.87
CA HIS A 191 20.94 2.73 -16.17
C HIS A 191 19.89 3.64 -16.81
N ASN A 192 20.33 4.54 -17.66
CA ASN A 192 19.47 5.46 -18.40
C ASN A 192 19.95 5.56 -19.84
N HIS A 193 19.02 5.74 -20.76
CA HIS A 193 19.31 5.91 -22.18
C HIS A 193 19.08 7.35 -22.59
N THR A 194 19.92 7.85 -23.49
CA THR A 194 19.81 9.16 -24.10
C THR A 194 19.36 9.04 -25.55
N THR A 195 19.17 10.18 -26.23
CA THR A 195 18.96 10.22 -27.68
C THR A 195 20.13 9.66 -28.50
N ALA A 196 21.23 9.23 -27.86
CA ALA A 196 22.33 8.56 -28.53
C ALA A 196 22.04 7.07 -28.84
N SER A 197 21.08 6.43 -28.15
CA SER A 197 20.46 5.16 -28.57
C SER A 197 18.94 5.31 -28.81
N ASP A 198 18.13 4.89 -27.85
CA ASP A 198 16.67 4.75 -27.90
C ASP A 198 15.97 5.59 -26.81
N GLY A 199 16.73 6.40 -26.07
CA GLY A 199 16.21 7.38 -25.14
C GLY A 199 15.53 8.55 -25.84
N ARG A 200 14.73 9.30 -25.07
CA ARG A 200 13.94 10.44 -25.59
C ARG A 200 14.51 11.81 -25.20
N ALA A 201 15.52 11.84 -24.34
CA ALA A 201 16.12 13.05 -23.82
C ALA A 201 17.62 13.09 -24.11
N THR A 202 18.14 14.29 -24.37
CA THR A 202 19.58 14.50 -24.54
C THR A 202 20.31 14.30 -23.21
N LEU A 203 21.63 14.06 -23.27
CA LEU A 203 22.47 13.97 -22.07
C LEU A 203 22.30 15.19 -21.14
N ARG A 204 22.23 16.40 -21.72
CA ARG A 204 22.06 17.63 -20.95
C ARG A 204 20.73 17.63 -20.17
N GLN A 205 19.63 17.33 -20.85
CA GLN A 205 18.30 17.28 -20.24
C GLN A 205 18.24 16.23 -19.11
N MET A 206 18.84 15.06 -19.32
CA MET A 206 18.91 14.01 -18.30
C MET A 206 19.72 14.46 -17.08
N ALA A 207 20.87 15.11 -17.30
CA ALA A 207 21.71 15.63 -16.22
C ALA A 207 21.03 16.75 -15.42
N GLU A 208 20.33 17.67 -16.10
CA GLU A 208 19.53 18.74 -15.48
C GLU A 208 18.41 18.15 -14.61
N ALA A 209 17.63 17.20 -15.15
CA ALA A 209 16.57 16.53 -14.38
C ALA A 209 17.11 15.74 -13.18
N ALA A 210 18.26 15.06 -13.33
CA ALA A 210 18.90 14.36 -12.21
C ALA A 210 19.33 15.33 -11.10
N GLN A 211 19.80 16.53 -11.45
CA GLN A 211 20.13 17.58 -10.48
C GLN A 211 18.89 18.12 -9.77
N GLU A 212 17.78 18.33 -10.50
CA GLU A 212 16.49 18.76 -9.92
C GLU A 212 15.94 17.73 -8.93
N LEU A 213 16.14 16.43 -9.21
CA LEU A 213 15.81 15.33 -8.30
C LEU A 213 16.79 15.19 -7.12
N GLY A 214 17.86 15.99 -7.07
CA GLY A 214 18.86 15.95 -6.00
C GLY A 214 19.84 14.79 -6.08
N PHE A 215 19.95 14.12 -7.24
CA PHE A 215 20.89 13.02 -7.42
C PHE A 215 22.34 13.52 -7.50
N GLN A 216 23.24 12.79 -6.84
CA GLN A 216 24.69 12.99 -6.83
C GLN A 216 25.36 12.43 -8.08
N TYR A 217 24.74 11.45 -8.74
CA TYR A 217 25.25 10.83 -9.96
C TYR A 217 24.14 10.36 -10.91
N LEU A 218 24.47 10.38 -12.20
CA LEU A 218 23.64 9.87 -13.30
C LEU A 218 24.51 8.98 -14.18
N GLY A 219 24.18 7.69 -14.22
CA GLY A 219 24.77 6.71 -15.13
C GLY A 219 23.97 6.62 -16.43
N ILE A 220 24.69 6.73 -17.54
CA ILE A 220 24.17 6.54 -18.90
C ILE A 220 24.67 5.20 -19.42
N ALA A 221 23.75 4.42 -20.00
CA ALA A 221 23.97 3.06 -20.47
C ALA A 221 23.35 2.85 -21.85
N ASP A 222 23.60 3.77 -22.79
CA ASP A 222 23.16 3.66 -24.18
C ASP A 222 23.57 2.32 -24.80
N HIS A 223 22.72 1.76 -25.67
CA HIS A 223 22.93 0.42 -26.23
C HIS A 223 24.20 0.36 -27.09
N SER A 224 24.81 -0.81 -27.15
CA SER A 224 25.92 -1.11 -28.08
C SER A 224 25.42 -1.40 -29.51
N LYS A 225 26.28 -1.22 -30.53
CA LYS A 225 26.01 -1.53 -31.96
C LYS A 225 25.31 -2.85 -32.27
N SER A 226 25.50 -3.89 -31.45
CA SER A 226 24.85 -5.19 -31.67
C SER A 226 23.34 -5.17 -31.40
N SER A 227 22.83 -4.15 -30.70
CA SER A 227 21.39 -3.93 -30.47
C SER A 227 20.80 -3.09 -31.61
N PHE A 228 20.71 -3.69 -32.81
CA PHE A 228 20.30 -2.99 -34.03
C PHE A 228 18.89 -2.37 -33.94
N GLN A 229 17.99 -2.98 -33.16
CA GLN A 229 16.62 -2.50 -32.97
C GLN A 229 16.54 -1.24 -32.09
N ALA A 230 17.60 -0.93 -31.32
CA ALA A 230 17.66 0.18 -30.38
C ALA A 230 18.66 1.27 -30.80
N ASN A 231 19.05 1.32 -32.08
CA ASN A 231 20.03 2.27 -32.63
C ASN A 231 21.34 2.33 -31.83
N GLY A 232 21.85 1.18 -31.38
CA GLY A 232 23.04 1.14 -30.52
C GLY A 232 24.30 1.75 -31.14
N LEU A 233 25.12 2.38 -30.29
CA LEU A 233 26.36 3.09 -30.59
C LEU A 233 27.59 2.19 -30.70
#